data_AF-S9VXN7-F1
#
_entry.id   AF-S9VXN7-F1
#
_cell.length_a   1.000
_cell.length_b   1.000
_cell.length_c   1.000
_cell.angle_alpha   90.00
_cell.angle_beta   90.00
_cell.angle_gamma   90.00
#
_symmetry.space_group_name_H-M   'P 1'
#
loop_
_entity.id
_entity.type
_entity.pdbx_description
1 polymer ?
#
loop_
_entity_poly.entity_id
_entity_poly.type
_entity_poly.pdbx_seq_one_letter_code
_entity_poly.pdbx_strand_id
1 'polypeptide(L)'
;MENSWYEHIRWERGDLLFPGDKTTAASDQLLPWKCISEIVPGLLLTCEELLSDRENCIKRGISLVVNLCGADYVAPFKMHQIVDGVSKTRRIESVEVFAAELNAYTSKPLPPTANERKVFIRTIPALDVPSYDIGVHFPELCSLLEMVFQNREILEGSEADLHNVGVHCMVGVSRSASAVIAYLMKKTGLPRDDILSFVRTSRPVVGPNPGFMAQLALWELLDCYRIVDETSAEMVSTEVKRKRNIVEFVSNILPVLLRNNKCALDREFFGYVVHAGQMSENDLIEVFRELRSFVTAAIDSEIYADVPNFFGYVCELVSSLERHCGEMMRHMRVNETDHTTNDAFYDRMIRVLGRSGFEKDTYDTVRAFCSLLEMIHVKHIREQPAFCDEPTLPFPPHIALSFPFLCLMAPYAEGFVEFRQLQAVREAYPAGLLTAAAALDLSEQMTHLFSSSFLMTTTGALQEESVGAPVTTAGRWNDKSRLMHLKKDVEAEVFDHMERDVTAPLDWARYYEGVTDPLVARLIARKVVSGVVAYRLLLEAVETFVLQVYKDQVKPSDLSIASRLPLNVVQGTINAIETHFEEAFHTTAGVRAYFHEELEPLQQNGVVTSSGVWLLFSE
;
A
#
# COMPACT_ATOMS: atom_id res chain seq x y z
N MET A 1 30.30 14.04 6.57
CA MET A 1 29.58 12.77 6.38
C MET A 1 30.63 11.78 5.95
N GLU A 2 30.92 10.77 6.78
CA GLU A 2 31.66 9.60 6.27
C GLU A 2 30.79 8.99 5.18
N ASN A 3 31.37 8.72 4.01
CA ASN A 3 30.65 8.09 2.89
C ASN A 3 30.06 6.76 3.36
N SER A 4 28.77 6.53 3.14
CA SER A 4 28.12 5.28 3.53
C SER A 4 28.79 4.10 2.81
N TRP A 5 28.89 2.94 3.48
CA TRP A 5 29.69 1.81 3.00
C TRP A 5 29.25 1.25 1.64
N TYR A 6 27.99 1.47 1.26
CA TYR A 6 27.39 1.03 0.01
C TYR A 6 27.56 2.04 -1.16
N GLU A 7 28.03 3.26 -0.91
CA GLU A 7 28.11 4.31 -1.94
C GLU A 7 29.01 3.95 -3.12
N HIS A 8 30.02 3.12 -2.89
CA HIS A 8 30.97 2.67 -3.90
C HIS A 8 30.47 1.50 -4.73
N ILE A 9 29.41 0.82 -4.30
CA ILE A 9 28.87 -0.34 -5.00
C ILE A 9 28.21 0.10 -6.30
N ARG A 10 28.59 -0.53 -7.42
CA ARG A 10 27.99 -0.29 -8.75
C ARG A 10 27.33 -1.57 -9.25
N TRP A 11 26.05 -1.53 -9.60
CA TRP A 11 25.37 -2.66 -10.21
C TRP A 11 25.42 -2.50 -11.74
N GLU A 12 26.37 -3.19 -12.37
CA GLU A 12 26.45 -3.32 -13.83
C GLU A 12 25.88 -4.69 -14.21
N ARG A 13 24.79 -4.71 -14.98
CA ARG A 13 24.16 -5.96 -15.42
C ARG A 13 25.05 -6.61 -16.48
N GLY A 14 25.61 -7.77 -16.13
CA GLY A 14 26.35 -8.63 -17.05
C GLY A 14 25.53 -9.85 -17.44
N ASP A 15 25.44 -10.17 -18.73
CA ASP A 15 24.61 -11.26 -19.24
C ASP A 15 25.29 -12.65 -19.16
N LEU A 16 26.61 -12.71 -18.94
CA LEU A 16 27.39 -13.93 -19.06
C LEU A 16 27.83 -14.46 -17.68
N LEU A 17 27.30 -15.62 -17.30
CA LEU A 17 27.76 -16.41 -16.17
C LEU A 17 28.58 -17.59 -16.66
N PHE A 18 29.74 -17.80 -16.05
CA PHE A 18 30.58 -18.98 -16.28
C PHE A 18 30.75 -19.74 -14.97
N PRO A 19 30.58 -21.08 -14.98
CA PRO A 19 30.84 -21.88 -13.79
C PRO A 19 32.32 -21.78 -13.41
N GLY A 20 32.62 -21.84 -12.10
CA GLY A 20 33.99 -21.88 -11.63
C GLY A 20 34.60 -23.27 -11.74
N ASP A 21 35.93 -23.33 -11.88
CA ASP A 21 36.69 -24.57 -12.07
C ASP A 21 37.03 -25.30 -10.77
N LYS A 22 36.83 -24.67 -9.60
CA LYS A 22 37.25 -25.19 -8.28
C LYS A 22 36.15 -26.00 -7.55
N THR A 23 35.27 -26.66 -8.30
CA THR A 23 34.20 -27.51 -7.74
C THR A 23 34.71 -28.93 -7.44
N THR A 24 34.51 -29.42 -6.21
CA THR A 24 34.82 -30.81 -5.85
C THR A 24 33.71 -31.75 -6.28
N ALA A 25 34.03 -32.82 -7.00
CA ALA A 25 33.06 -33.84 -7.39
C ALA A 25 32.66 -34.73 -6.19
N ALA A 26 31.37 -35.11 -6.15
CA ALA A 26 30.90 -36.12 -5.22
C ALA A 26 31.45 -37.50 -5.59
N SER A 27 31.59 -38.38 -4.60
CA SER A 27 32.02 -39.77 -4.78
C SER A 27 31.38 -40.66 -3.73
N ASP A 28 31.57 -41.98 -3.83
CA ASP A 28 31.10 -42.95 -2.82
C ASP A 28 31.62 -42.62 -1.40
N GLN A 29 32.71 -41.86 -1.30
CA GLN A 29 33.33 -41.44 -0.03
C GLN A 29 33.02 -39.99 0.37
N LEU A 30 32.57 -39.15 -0.57
CA LEU A 30 32.27 -37.74 -0.34
C LEU A 30 30.82 -37.44 -0.71
N LEU A 31 29.99 -37.32 0.33
CA LEU A 31 28.57 -37.02 0.20
C LEU A 31 28.37 -35.70 -0.55
N PRO A 32 27.37 -35.59 -1.44
CA PRO A 32 27.19 -34.40 -2.28
C PRO A 32 27.10 -33.08 -1.52
N TRP A 33 26.52 -33.07 -0.31
CA TRP A 33 26.42 -31.85 0.49
C TRP A 33 27.74 -31.43 1.15
N LYS A 34 28.70 -32.36 1.31
CA LYS A 34 30.08 -32.08 1.78
C LYS A 34 31.01 -31.62 0.66
N CYS A 35 30.53 -31.51 -0.58
CA CYS A 35 31.30 -30.90 -1.68
C CYS A 35 31.30 -29.37 -1.55
N ILE A 36 32.42 -28.75 -1.95
CA ILE A 36 32.49 -27.32 -2.23
C ILE A 36 32.21 -27.09 -3.71
N SER A 37 31.27 -26.19 -4.01
CA SER A 37 30.90 -25.82 -5.38
C SER A 37 31.31 -24.38 -5.64
N GLU A 38 32.14 -24.16 -6.65
CA GLU A 38 32.45 -22.83 -7.16
C GLU A 38 31.39 -22.46 -8.21
N ILE A 39 30.44 -21.62 -7.81
CA ILE A 39 29.25 -21.30 -8.60
C ILE A 39 29.62 -20.40 -9.78
N VAL A 40 30.33 -19.33 -9.49
CA VAL A 40 31.11 -18.52 -10.43
C VAL A 40 32.52 -18.40 -9.86
N PRO A 41 33.55 -18.08 -10.66
CA PRO A 41 34.91 -17.91 -10.15
C PRO A 41 34.90 -17.14 -8.82
N GLY A 42 35.50 -17.72 -7.77
CA GLY A 42 35.60 -17.25 -6.38
C GLY A 42 34.31 -17.05 -5.56
N LEU A 43 33.13 -17.46 -6.05
CA LEU A 43 31.93 -17.62 -5.24
C LEU A 43 31.74 -19.10 -4.86
N LEU A 44 31.98 -19.44 -3.60
CA LEU A 44 31.94 -20.81 -3.10
C LEU A 44 30.67 -21.06 -2.29
N LEU A 45 29.94 -22.14 -2.60
CA LEU A 45 28.74 -22.58 -1.89
C LEU A 45 28.92 -23.99 -1.33
N THR A 46 28.71 -24.17 -0.03
CA THR A 46 28.88 -25.47 0.63
C THR A 46 28.17 -25.59 2.00
N CYS A 47 28.50 -26.62 2.78
CA CYS A 47 27.98 -26.89 4.12
C CYS A 47 28.76 -26.17 5.23
N GLU A 48 28.19 -26.18 6.43
CA GLU A 48 28.76 -25.54 7.62
C GLU A 48 30.11 -26.14 8.03
N GLU A 49 30.25 -27.46 7.96
CA GLU A 49 31.48 -28.17 8.35
C GLU A 49 32.72 -27.61 7.63
N LEU A 50 32.62 -27.33 6.33
CA LEU A 50 33.73 -26.86 5.52
C LEU A 50 34.06 -25.38 5.71
N LEU A 51 33.03 -24.52 5.81
CA LEU A 51 33.22 -23.09 6.02
C LEU A 51 33.30 -22.70 7.48
N SER A 52 33.22 -23.62 8.44
CA SER A 52 33.49 -23.34 9.85
C SER A 52 34.98 -23.42 10.19
N ASP A 53 35.75 -24.19 9.41
CA ASP A 53 37.20 -24.27 9.49
C ASP A 53 37.86 -23.01 8.92
N ARG A 54 38.28 -22.13 9.81
CA ARG A 54 38.85 -20.82 9.48
C ARG A 54 40.25 -20.92 8.86
N GLU A 55 41.02 -21.93 9.23
CA GLU A 55 42.33 -22.15 8.62
C GLU A 55 42.18 -22.61 7.17
N ASN A 56 41.21 -23.48 6.90
CA ASN A 56 40.88 -23.88 5.53
C ASN A 56 40.35 -22.69 4.71
N CYS A 57 39.51 -21.82 5.28
CA CYS A 57 39.11 -20.57 4.64
C CYS A 57 40.31 -19.70 4.25
N ILE A 58 41.26 -19.48 5.16
CA ILE A 58 42.50 -18.73 4.93
C ILE A 58 43.32 -19.35 3.79
N LYS A 59 43.52 -20.67 3.81
CA LYS A 59 44.28 -21.39 2.78
C LYS A 59 43.64 -21.24 1.40
N ARG A 60 42.30 -21.21 1.33
CA ARG A 60 41.51 -21.03 0.11
C ARG A 60 41.35 -19.58 -0.33
N GLY A 61 41.93 -18.62 0.39
CA GLY A 61 41.79 -17.19 0.07
C GLY A 61 40.38 -16.65 0.29
N ILE A 62 39.56 -17.32 1.08
CA ILE A 62 38.20 -16.85 1.41
C ILE A 62 38.32 -15.69 2.39
N SER A 63 37.90 -14.51 1.96
CA SER A 63 37.99 -13.27 2.75
C SER A 63 36.66 -12.84 3.33
N LEU A 64 35.55 -13.29 2.74
CA LEU A 64 34.20 -13.11 3.29
C LEU A 64 33.51 -14.47 3.43
N VAL A 65 32.94 -14.73 4.60
CA VAL A 65 32.07 -15.87 4.89
C VAL A 65 30.68 -15.37 5.28
N VAL A 66 29.68 -15.79 4.53
CA VAL A 66 28.26 -15.63 4.89
C VAL A 66 27.78 -16.92 5.53
N ASN A 67 27.48 -16.85 6.83
CA ASN A 67 27.03 -17.94 7.66
C ASN A 67 25.54 -17.81 7.98
N LEU A 68 24.70 -18.66 7.40
CA LEU A 68 23.24 -18.70 7.64
C LEU A 68 22.82 -19.75 8.69
N CYS A 69 23.76 -20.21 9.52
CA CYS A 69 23.56 -21.09 10.68
C CYS A 69 23.77 -20.36 12.02
N GLY A 70 23.56 -19.04 12.06
CA GLY A 70 23.69 -18.29 13.31
C GLY A 70 22.74 -18.76 14.42
N ALA A 71 23.10 -18.46 15.66
CA ALA A 71 22.15 -18.42 16.77
C ALA A 71 21.87 -16.96 17.14
N ASP A 72 20.68 -16.65 17.66
CA ASP A 72 20.19 -15.27 17.83
C ASP A 72 21.09 -14.38 18.69
N TYR A 73 21.84 -14.96 19.62
CA TYR A 73 22.76 -14.26 20.54
C TYR A 73 24.19 -14.10 20.01
N VAL A 74 24.47 -14.55 18.78
CA VAL A 74 25.82 -14.51 18.21
C VAL A 74 26.07 -13.14 17.59
N ALA A 75 27.24 -12.55 17.89
CA ALA A 75 27.68 -11.31 17.24
C ALA A 75 27.62 -11.45 15.70
N PRO A 76 26.85 -10.60 14.99
CA PRO A 76 26.55 -10.78 13.57
C PRO A 76 27.77 -10.54 12.67
N PHE A 77 28.69 -9.68 13.10
CA PHE A 77 29.89 -9.30 12.36
C PHE A 77 31.15 -9.69 13.13
N LYS A 78 32.06 -10.43 12.48
CA LYS A 78 33.34 -10.85 13.06
C LYS A 78 34.45 -10.79 12.03
N MET A 79 35.68 -10.64 12.50
CA MET A 79 36.88 -10.83 11.69
C MET A 79 37.80 -11.83 12.39
N HIS A 80 38.25 -12.81 11.64
CA HIS A 80 39.17 -13.86 12.06
C HIS A 80 40.53 -13.69 11.40
N GLN A 81 41.60 -13.90 12.16
CA GLN A 81 42.97 -13.86 11.67
C GLN A 81 43.89 -14.72 12.54
N ILE A 82 45.08 -15.06 12.02
CA ILE A 82 46.13 -15.74 12.76
C ILE A 82 47.17 -14.69 13.16
N VAL A 83 47.40 -14.50 14.46
CA VAL A 83 48.41 -13.56 14.99
C VAL A 83 49.39 -14.35 15.82
N ASP A 84 50.68 -14.33 15.45
CA ASP A 84 51.75 -15.07 16.13
C ASP A 84 51.46 -16.59 16.25
N GLY A 85 50.85 -17.17 15.20
CA GLY A 85 50.43 -18.58 15.19
C GLY A 85 49.18 -18.87 16.01
N VAL A 86 48.56 -17.87 16.64
CA VAL A 86 47.35 -18.01 17.45
C VAL A 86 46.14 -17.50 16.68
N SER A 87 45.13 -18.35 16.58
CA SER A 87 43.84 -17.99 16.02
C SER A 87 43.12 -16.96 16.89
N LYS A 88 42.79 -15.79 16.34
CA LYS A 88 42.06 -14.71 17.01
C LYS A 88 40.82 -14.33 16.21
N THR A 89 39.69 -14.16 16.92
CA THR A 89 38.44 -13.66 16.34
C THR A 89 38.00 -12.42 17.09
N ARG A 90 37.82 -11.31 16.37
CA ARG A 90 37.33 -10.03 16.89
C ARG A 90 35.88 -9.82 16.46
N ARG A 91 35.04 -9.32 17.38
CA ARG A 91 33.69 -8.86 17.08
C ARG A 91 33.75 -7.46 16.48
N ILE A 92 32.91 -7.19 15.48
CA ILE A 92 32.74 -5.86 14.89
C ILE A 92 31.31 -5.40 15.22
N GLU A 93 31.17 -4.13 15.58
CA GLU A 93 29.97 -3.63 16.26
C GLU A 93 28.81 -3.37 15.29
N SER A 94 29.11 -2.97 14.05
CA SER A 94 28.11 -2.58 13.07
C SER A 94 28.48 -3.00 11.65
N VAL A 95 27.50 -2.95 10.74
CA VAL A 95 27.70 -3.27 9.32
C VAL A 95 28.60 -2.23 8.64
N GLU A 96 28.53 -0.96 9.04
CA GLU A 96 29.33 0.13 8.49
C GLU A 96 30.83 -0.13 8.72
N VAL A 97 31.20 -0.44 9.97
CA VAL A 97 32.60 -0.74 10.32
C VAL A 97 33.05 -2.04 9.65
N PHE A 98 32.18 -3.06 9.63
CA PHE A 98 32.49 -4.35 9.00
C PHE A 98 32.76 -4.18 7.50
N ALA A 99 31.89 -3.48 6.79
CA ALA A 99 31.98 -3.25 5.36
C ALA A 99 33.17 -2.34 5.02
N ALA A 100 33.43 -1.29 5.81
CA ALA A 100 34.59 -0.42 5.62
C ALA A 100 35.92 -1.19 5.76
N GLU A 101 36.05 -2.02 6.80
CA GLU A 101 37.25 -2.84 6.99
C GLU A 101 37.38 -3.94 5.93
N LEU A 102 36.28 -4.57 5.53
CA LEU A 102 36.24 -5.56 4.45
C LEU A 102 36.72 -4.92 3.14
N ASN A 103 36.14 -3.78 2.76
CA ASN A 103 36.50 -3.05 1.54
C ASN A 103 37.98 -2.65 1.54
N ALA A 104 38.46 -2.09 2.66
CA ALA A 104 39.86 -1.69 2.81
C ALA A 104 40.84 -2.87 2.70
N TYR A 105 40.38 -4.08 3.08
CA TYR A 105 41.15 -5.30 2.96
C TYR A 105 41.11 -5.88 1.53
N THR A 106 39.92 -6.00 0.93
CA THR A 106 39.72 -6.65 -0.38
C THR A 106 40.09 -5.78 -1.57
N SER A 107 40.23 -4.47 -1.40
CA SER A 107 40.72 -3.53 -2.42
C SER A 107 42.22 -3.67 -2.73
N LYS A 108 42.92 -4.55 -2.02
CA LYS A 108 44.33 -4.91 -2.24
C LYS A 108 44.39 -6.38 -2.66
N PRO A 109 45.47 -6.84 -3.32
CA PRO A 109 45.63 -8.26 -3.60
C PRO A 109 45.64 -9.12 -2.33
N LEU A 110 45.21 -10.38 -2.45
CA LEU A 110 45.22 -11.32 -1.34
C LEU A 110 46.66 -11.48 -0.83
N PRO A 111 46.92 -11.35 0.49
CA PRO A 111 48.26 -11.52 1.02
C PRO A 111 48.83 -12.90 0.68
N PRO A 112 50.12 -12.98 0.26
CA PRO A 112 50.73 -14.24 -0.15
C PRO A 112 50.92 -15.20 1.04
N THR A 113 51.11 -14.67 2.25
CA THR A 113 51.29 -15.48 3.45
C THR A 113 49.97 -15.70 4.19
N ALA A 114 49.71 -16.94 4.62
CA ALA A 114 48.47 -17.30 5.31
C ALA A 114 48.25 -16.52 6.62
N ASN A 115 49.32 -16.12 7.32
CA ASN A 115 49.24 -15.39 8.59
C ASN A 115 48.79 -13.93 8.41
N GLU A 116 48.95 -13.35 7.22
CA GLU A 116 48.48 -12.00 6.90
C GLU A 116 47.02 -12.00 6.42
N ARG A 117 46.44 -13.17 6.17
CA ARG A 117 45.09 -13.30 5.65
C ARG A 117 44.04 -13.13 6.73
N LYS A 118 42.93 -12.48 6.37
CA LYS A 118 41.79 -12.21 7.26
C LYS A 118 40.52 -12.81 6.65
N VAL A 119 39.65 -13.32 7.52
CA VAL A 119 38.32 -13.84 7.15
C VAL A 119 37.27 -13.04 7.89
N PHE A 120 36.54 -12.22 7.14
CA PHE A 120 35.36 -11.51 7.62
C PHE A 120 34.15 -12.43 7.59
N ILE A 121 33.34 -12.41 8.64
CA ILE A 121 32.23 -13.35 8.84
C ILE A 121 30.97 -12.57 9.15
N ARG A 122 29.97 -12.68 8.27
CA ARG A 122 28.61 -12.21 8.47
C ARG A 122 27.73 -13.41 8.86
N THR A 123 27.23 -13.42 10.09
CA THR A 123 26.38 -14.49 10.64
C THR A 123 24.93 -14.05 10.75
N ILE A 124 24.00 -14.84 10.21
CA ILE A 124 22.55 -14.63 10.26
C ILE A 124 21.90 -15.89 10.88
N PRO A 125 21.04 -15.76 11.90
CA PRO A 125 20.32 -16.88 12.49
C PRO A 125 19.09 -17.28 11.65
N ALA A 126 19.32 -17.65 10.39
CA ALA A 126 18.23 -17.98 9.49
C ALA A 126 17.68 -19.39 9.76
N LEU A 127 16.37 -19.49 10.01
CA LEU A 127 15.65 -20.76 10.11
C LEU A 127 15.29 -21.28 8.71
N ASP A 128 15.45 -22.57 8.46
CA ASP A 128 15.09 -23.18 7.17
C ASP A 128 13.62 -23.62 7.13
N VAL A 129 12.72 -22.66 7.31
CA VAL A 129 11.28 -22.89 7.27
C VAL A 129 10.64 -21.92 6.27
N PRO A 130 9.56 -22.32 5.57
CA PRO A 130 8.91 -21.46 4.58
C PRO A 130 8.41 -20.11 5.11
N SER A 131 8.15 -20.02 6.42
CA SER A 131 7.68 -18.79 7.08
C SER A 131 8.78 -17.81 7.47
N TYR A 132 10.06 -18.21 7.44
CA TYR A 132 11.16 -17.30 7.73
C TYR A 132 11.34 -16.34 6.56
N ASP A 133 11.37 -15.04 6.83
CA ASP A 133 11.64 -14.03 5.82
C ASP A 133 13.15 -13.95 5.59
N ILE A 134 13.66 -14.68 4.60
CA ILE A 134 15.05 -14.61 4.17
C ILE A 134 15.30 -13.40 3.25
N GLY A 135 14.25 -12.90 2.58
CA GLY A 135 14.31 -11.79 1.64
C GLY A 135 14.76 -10.48 2.28
N VAL A 136 14.49 -10.27 3.57
CA VAL A 136 14.98 -9.10 4.33
C VAL A 136 16.51 -9.01 4.38
N HIS A 137 17.23 -10.12 4.20
CA HIS A 137 18.70 -10.14 4.22
C HIS A 137 19.31 -9.90 2.84
N PHE A 138 18.53 -9.94 1.75
CA PHE A 138 19.07 -9.83 0.39
C PHE A 138 19.78 -8.50 0.12
N PRO A 139 19.23 -7.31 0.48
CA PRO A 139 19.92 -6.04 0.20
C PRO A 139 21.33 -5.96 0.78
N GLU A 140 21.49 -6.32 2.06
CA GLU A 140 22.77 -6.29 2.76
C GLU A 140 23.74 -7.34 2.19
N LEU A 141 23.30 -8.60 2.07
CA LEU A 141 24.16 -9.70 1.62
C LEU A 141 24.63 -9.52 0.18
N CYS A 142 23.73 -9.13 -0.72
CA CYS A 142 24.08 -8.87 -2.12
C CYS A 142 25.12 -7.74 -2.21
N SER A 143 24.96 -6.68 -1.42
CA SER A 143 25.90 -5.55 -1.38
C SER A 143 27.29 -5.93 -0.83
N LEU A 144 27.35 -6.73 0.24
CA LEU A 144 28.63 -7.23 0.77
C LEU A 144 29.35 -8.16 -0.22
N LEU A 145 28.61 -9.03 -0.92
CA LEU A 145 29.16 -9.87 -1.98
C LEU A 145 29.71 -9.01 -3.12
N GLU A 146 28.91 -8.07 -3.62
CA GLU A 146 29.29 -7.22 -4.74
C GLU A 146 30.52 -6.37 -4.43
N MET A 147 30.63 -5.83 -3.22
CA MET A 147 31.83 -5.12 -2.77
C MET A 147 33.12 -5.95 -2.96
N VAL A 148 33.09 -7.25 -2.63
CA VAL A 148 34.25 -8.12 -2.82
C VAL A 148 34.49 -8.40 -4.30
N PHE A 149 33.43 -8.65 -5.08
CA PHE A 149 33.55 -8.93 -6.51
C PHE A 149 34.02 -7.74 -7.33
N GLN A 150 33.59 -6.51 -7.04
CA GLN A 150 34.08 -5.32 -7.73
C GLN A 150 35.55 -5.05 -7.45
N ASN A 151 35.96 -5.18 -6.18
CA ASN A 151 37.38 -5.09 -5.84
C ASN A 151 38.19 -6.17 -6.56
N ARG A 152 37.63 -7.38 -6.67
CA ARG A 152 38.27 -8.45 -7.40
C ARG A 152 38.40 -8.16 -8.88
N GLU A 153 37.34 -7.70 -9.55
CA GLU A 153 37.34 -7.29 -10.97
C GLU A 153 38.40 -6.20 -11.22
N ILE A 154 38.56 -5.23 -10.32
CA ILE A 154 39.61 -4.19 -10.40
C ILE A 154 41.02 -4.80 -10.31
N LEU A 155 41.19 -5.88 -9.56
CA LEU A 155 42.47 -6.56 -9.37
C LEU A 155 42.73 -7.67 -10.42
N GLU A 156 41.76 -7.96 -11.29
CA GLU A 156 41.93 -8.91 -12.39
C GLU A 156 43.08 -8.47 -13.31
N GLY A 157 43.93 -9.42 -13.70
CA GLY A 157 45.15 -9.15 -14.46
C GLY A 157 46.40 -8.86 -13.61
N SER A 158 46.27 -8.79 -12.27
CA SER A 158 47.44 -8.88 -11.39
C SER A 158 47.96 -10.31 -11.29
N GLU A 159 49.26 -10.50 -11.06
CA GLU A 159 49.87 -11.83 -10.83
C GLU A 159 49.52 -12.42 -9.44
N ALA A 160 48.74 -11.70 -8.64
CA ALA A 160 48.46 -12.05 -7.26
C ALA A 160 47.15 -12.85 -7.13
N ASP A 161 47.06 -13.66 -6.08
CA ASP A 161 45.83 -14.37 -5.74
C ASP A 161 44.70 -13.36 -5.46
N LEU A 162 43.48 -13.73 -5.88
CA LEU A 162 42.28 -12.93 -5.67
C LEU A 162 41.48 -13.40 -4.45
N HIS A 163 40.70 -12.48 -3.89
CA HIS A 163 39.82 -12.76 -2.76
C HIS A 163 38.61 -13.60 -3.19
N ASN A 164 38.26 -14.60 -2.38
CA ASN A 164 37.07 -15.44 -2.58
C ASN A 164 36.00 -15.18 -1.51
N VAL A 165 34.75 -15.49 -1.85
CA VAL A 165 33.59 -15.44 -0.95
C VAL A 165 33.06 -16.84 -0.71
N GLY A 166 32.79 -17.20 0.53
CA GLY A 166 32.16 -18.46 0.91
C GLY A 166 30.78 -18.24 1.52
N VAL A 167 29.76 -18.96 1.03
CA VAL A 167 28.40 -18.91 1.55
C VAL A 167 28.00 -20.31 2.03
N HIS A 168 27.51 -20.43 3.25
CA HIS A 168 26.96 -21.70 3.77
C HIS A 168 25.73 -21.54 4.64
N CYS A 169 25.00 -22.64 4.73
CA CYS A 169 24.07 -22.95 5.81
C CYS A 169 24.45 -24.34 6.33
N MET A 170 23.51 -25.17 6.79
CA MET A 170 23.83 -26.47 7.37
C MET A 170 24.43 -27.40 6.30
N VAL A 171 23.74 -27.57 5.17
CA VAL A 171 24.15 -28.49 4.08
C VAL A 171 24.34 -27.80 2.72
N GLY A 172 24.13 -26.48 2.64
CA GLY A 172 24.30 -25.73 1.39
C GLY A 172 23.21 -26.00 0.34
N VAL A 173 21.96 -26.25 0.76
CA VAL A 173 20.85 -26.62 -0.13
C VAL A 173 19.81 -25.52 -0.28
N SER A 174 19.38 -24.92 0.83
CA SER A 174 18.23 -24.00 0.88
C SER A 174 18.66 -22.55 1.20
N ARG A 175 18.77 -22.16 2.47
CA ARG A 175 19.12 -20.78 2.92
C ARG A 175 20.28 -20.14 2.16
N SER A 176 21.44 -20.79 2.15
CA SER A 176 22.64 -20.24 1.49
C SER A 176 22.55 -20.23 -0.02
N ALA A 177 21.81 -21.18 -0.60
CA ALA A 177 21.55 -21.16 -2.03
C ALA A 177 20.62 -19.98 -2.38
N SER A 178 19.62 -19.67 -1.57
CA SER A 178 18.75 -18.50 -1.76
C SER A 178 19.54 -17.19 -1.78
N ALA A 179 20.49 -17.00 -0.87
CA ALA A 179 21.35 -15.81 -0.86
C ALA A 179 22.24 -15.72 -2.12
N VAL A 180 22.83 -16.84 -2.56
CA VAL A 180 23.61 -16.90 -3.80
C VAL A 180 22.75 -16.60 -5.03
N ILE A 181 21.55 -17.18 -5.11
CA ILE A 181 20.61 -16.95 -6.21
C ILE A 181 20.19 -15.48 -6.25
N ALA A 182 19.81 -14.89 -5.10
CA ALA A 182 19.43 -13.48 -5.02
C ALA A 182 20.55 -12.53 -5.48
N TYR A 183 21.79 -12.82 -5.09
CA TYR A 183 22.96 -12.06 -5.54
C TYR A 183 23.16 -12.15 -7.05
N LEU A 184 23.15 -13.36 -7.61
CA LEU A 184 23.35 -13.56 -9.05
C LEU A 184 22.21 -12.93 -9.87
N MET A 185 20.96 -13.00 -9.39
CA MET A 185 19.83 -12.28 -10.00
C MET A 185 20.08 -10.77 -10.02
N LYS A 186 20.51 -10.17 -8.90
CA LYS A 186 20.81 -8.73 -8.85
C LYS A 186 21.98 -8.33 -9.74
N LYS A 187 23.06 -9.13 -9.75
CA LYS A 187 24.28 -8.87 -10.54
C LYS A 187 24.05 -8.98 -12.05
N THR A 188 23.22 -9.93 -12.48
CA THR A 188 23.02 -10.21 -13.91
C THR A 188 21.74 -9.63 -14.49
N GLY A 189 20.69 -9.46 -13.67
CA GLY A 189 19.34 -9.18 -14.14
C GLY A 189 18.64 -10.40 -14.76
N LEU A 190 19.22 -11.60 -14.69
CA LEU A 190 18.60 -12.81 -15.22
C LEU A 190 17.45 -13.31 -14.32
N PRO A 191 16.42 -13.94 -14.91
CA PRO A 191 15.30 -14.50 -14.17
C PRO A 191 15.71 -15.52 -13.11
N ARG A 192 14.89 -15.66 -12.06
CA ARG A 192 15.14 -16.59 -10.95
C ARG A 192 15.42 -18.02 -11.42
N ASP A 193 14.63 -18.50 -12.38
CA ASP A 193 14.68 -19.90 -12.82
C ASP A 193 15.93 -20.19 -13.65
N ASP A 194 16.43 -19.21 -14.40
CA ASP A 194 17.69 -19.30 -15.13
C ASP A 194 18.87 -19.35 -14.16
N ILE A 195 18.88 -18.47 -13.15
CA ILE A 195 19.90 -18.48 -12.09
C ILE A 195 19.86 -19.79 -11.28
N LEU A 196 18.68 -20.27 -10.90
CA LEU A 196 18.55 -21.53 -10.18
C LEU A 196 19.10 -22.71 -11.00
N SER A 197 18.79 -22.74 -12.29
CA SER A 197 19.29 -23.75 -13.22
C SER A 197 20.80 -23.68 -13.37
N PHE A 198 21.35 -22.48 -13.51
CA PHE A 198 22.80 -22.23 -13.55
C PHE A 198 23.49 -22.72 -12.27
N VAL A 199 23.02 -22.33 -11.09
CA VAL A 199 23.59 -22.75 -9.80
C VAL A 199 23.58 -24.28 -9.66
N ARG A 200 22.54 -24.95 -10.16
CA ARG A 200 22.43 -26.42 -10.15
C ARG A 200 23.45 -27.12 -11.05
N THR A 201 24.03 -26.46 -12.04
CA THR A 201 25.10 -27.04 -12.85
C THR A 201 26.35 -27.34 -12.00
N SER A 202 26.74 -26.43 -11.11
CA SER A 202 27.86 -26.61 -10.17
C SER A 202 27.44 -27.29 -8.86
N ARG A 203 26.16 -27.18 -8.45
CA ARG A 203 25.64 -27.78 -7.23
C ARG A 203 24.24 -28.39 -7.41
N PRO A 204 24.13 -29.62 -7.93
CA PRO A 204 22.84 -30.25 -8.26
C PRO A 204 21.87 -30.40 -7.08
N VAL A 205 22.38 -30.45 -5.85
CA VAL A 205 21.56 -30.58 -4.62
C VAL A 205 20.83 -29.29 -4.23
N VAL A 206 21.07 -28.17 -4.91
CA VAL A 206 20.42 -26.90 -4.59
C VAL A 206 18.91 -26.98 -4.78
N GLY A 207 18.18 -26.58 -3.74
CA GLY A 207 16.74 -26.57 -3.67
C GLY A 207 16.26 -25.74 -2.48
N PRO A 208 16.13 -24.40 -2.65
CA PRO A 208 15.45 -23.56 -1.69
C PRO A 208 14.08 -24.12 -1.31
N ASN A 209 13.70 -23.99 -0.03
CA ASN A 209 12.36 -24.37 0.38
C ASN A 209 11.29 -23.52 -0.36
N PRO A 210 10.02 -23.96 -0.42
CA PRO A 210 8.98 -23.26 -1.19
C PRO A 210 8.75 -21.80 -0.78
N GLY A 211 8.91 -21.47 0.51
CA GLY A 211 8.77 -20.10 0.99
C GLY A 211 9.90 -19.20 0.48
N PHE A 212 11.13 -19.70 0.45
CA PHE A 212 12.27 -18.98 -0.12
C PHE A 212 12.17 -18.85 -1.63
N MET A 213 11.61 -19.84 -2.34
CA MET A 213 11.33 -19.72 -3.78
C MET A 213 10.32 -18.62 -4.09
N ALA A 214 9.30 -18.45 -3.24
CA ALA A 214 8.33 -17.36 -3.35
C ALA A 214 8.98 -15.99 -3.04
N GLN A 215 9.88 -15.93 -2.05
CA GLN A 215 10.60 -14.70 -1.73
C GLN A 215 11.62 -14.30 -2.82
N LEU A 216 12.25 -15.27 -3.49
CA LEU A 216 13.07 -15.02 -4.68
C LEU A 216 12.22 -14.51 -5.85
N ALA A 217 11.00 -15.02 -6.03
CA ALA A 217 10.09 -14.46 -7.04
C ALA A 217 9.69 -13.02 -6.70
N LEU A 218 9.45 -12.71 -5.43
CA LEU A 218 9.19 -11.34 -4.99
C LEU A 218 10.39 -10.43 -5.22
N TRP A 219 11.60 -10.92 -4.94
CA TRP A 219 12.86 -10.22 -5.24
C TRP A 219 12.97 -9.88 -6.74
N GLU A 220 12.63 -10.82 -7.62
CA GLU A 220 12.56 -10.60 -9.07
C GLU A 220 11.53 -9.54 -9.46
N LEU A 221 10.30 -9.66 -8.95
CA LEU A 221 9.21 -8.72 -9.23
C LEU A 221 9.53 -7.28 -8.79
N LEU A 222 10.30 -7.12 -7.71
CA LEU A 222 10.77 -5.82 -7.22
C LEU A 222 12.04 -5.32 -7.95
N ASP A 223 12.40 -5.90 -9.10
CA ASP A 223 13.63 -5.61 -9.85
C ASP A 223 14.89 -5.67 -8.96
N CYS A 224 14.87 -6.60 -8.00
CA CYS A 224 15.89 -6.77 -6.98
C CYS A 224 16.12 -5.49 -6.12
N TYR A 225 15.04 -4.77 -5.79
CA TYR A 225 15.01 -3.62 -4.88
C TYR A 225 14.05 -3.87 -3.70
N ARG A 226 14.36 -4.87 -2.87
CA ARG A 226 13.69 -5.02 -1.57
C ARG A 226 14.09 -3.89 -0.64
N ILE A 227 13.10 -3.25 -0.02
CA ILE A 227 13.30 -2.19 0.97
C ILE A 227 12.72 -2.68 2.30
N VAL A 228 13.57 -2.84 3.30
CA VAL A 228 13.19 -3.43 4.60
C VAL A 228 13.51 -2.56 5.82
N ASP A 229 14.34 -1.55 5.63
CA ASP A 229 14.82 -0.61 6.62
C ASP A 229 15.36 0.66 5.94
N GLU A 230 15.78 1.65 6.73
CA GLU A 230 16.36 2.90 6.22
C GLU A 230 17.63 2.63 5.39
N THR A 231 18.50 1.72 5.83
CA THR A 231 19.76 1.42 5.14
C THR A 231 19.52 0.85 3.73
N SER A 232 18.62 -0.11 3.58
CA SER A 232 18.23 -0.64 2.27
C SER A 232 17.51 0.43 1.43
N ALA A 233 16.70 1.30 2.03
CA ALA A 233 16.10 2.44 1.32
C ALA A 233 17.16 3.40 0.76
N GLU A 234 18.19 3.74 1.53
CA GLU A 234 19.32 4.56 1.07
C GLU A 234 20.14 3.89 -0.04
N MET A 235 20.34 2.57 0.03
CA MET A 235 21.01 1.80 -1.03
C MET A 235 20.23 1.90 -2.34
N VAL A 236 18.92 1.64 -2.31
CA VAL A 236 18.04 1.76 -3.48
C VAL A 236 18.06 3.19 -4.00
N SER A 237 17.91 4.16 -3.11
CA SER A 237 17.90 5.58 -3.45
C SER A 237 19.19 6.03 -4.14
N THR A 238 20.34 5.56 -3.65
CA THR A 238 21.65 5.82 -4.24
C THR A 238 21.77 5.26 -5.65
N GLU A 239 21.25 4.05 -5.89
CA GLU A 239 21.24 3.41 -7.21
C GLU A 239 20.33 4.16 -8.20
N VAL A 240 19.10 4.47 -7.77
CA VAL A 240 18.10 5.19 -8.57
C VAL A 240 18.57 6.61 -8.93
N LYS A 241 19.15 7.32 -7.96
CA LYS A 241 19.75 8.66 -8.17
C LYS A 241 20.87 8.62 -9.21
N ARG A 242 21.71 7.58 -9.16
CA ARG A 242 22.82 7.42 -10.10
C ARG A 242 22.33 7.15 -11.53
N LYS A 243 21.31 6.30 -11.68
CA LYS A 243 20.70 5.97 -12.98
C LYS A 243 19.77 7.08 -13.50
N ARG A 244 19.36 8.03 -12.65
CA ARG A 244 18.39 9.10 -12.96
C ARG A 244 17.06 8.54 -13.46
N ASN A 245 16.55 7.50 -12.81
CA ASN A 245 15.40 6.73 -13.30
C ASN A 245 14.32 6.50 -12.23
N ILE A 246 14.08 7.48 -11.35
CA ILE A 246 13.09 7.37 -10.26
C ILE A 246 11.69 7.04 -10.77
N VAL A 247 11.25 7.64 -11.88
CA VAL A 247 9.93 7.37 -12.47
C VAL A 247 9.82 5.93 -12.95
N GLU A 248 10.85 5.41 -13.63
CA GLU A 248 10.92 4.01 -14.06
C GLU A 248 10.91 3.05 -12.87
N PHE A 249 11.72 3.35 -11.84
CA PHE A 249 11.74 2.58 -10.61
C PHE A 249 10.35 2.50 -9.96
N VAL A 250 9.69 3.65 -9.76
CA VAL A 250 8.34 3.70 -9.17
C VAL A 250 7.34 2.95 -10.03
N SER A 251 7.37 3.14 -11.35
CA SER A 251 6.47 2.46 -12.29
C SER A 251 6.60 0.93 -12.23
N ASN A 252 7.82 0.42 -12.04
CA ASN A 252 8.09 -1.01 -11.96
C ASN A 252 7.65 -1.62 -10.63
N ILE A 253 7.91 -0.94 -9.49
CA ILE A 253 7.66 -1.53 -8.18
C ILE A 253 6.22 -1.31 -7.68
N LEU A 254 5.58 -0.20 -8.06
CA LEU A 254 4.26 0.17 -7.54
C LEU A 254 3.18 -0.90 -7.76
N PRO A 255 3.09 -1.58 -8.94
CA PRO A 255 2.14 -2.66 -9.13
C PRO A 255 2.33 -3.82 -8.14
N VAL A 256 3.57 -4.10 -7.75
CA VAL A 256 3.90 -5.16 -6.79
C VAL A 256 3.53 -4.72 -5.37
N LEU A 257 3.89 -3.50 -4.99
CA LEU A 257 3.58 -2.94 -3.67
C LEU A 257 2.08 -2.90 -3.39
N LEU A 258 1.26 -2.61 -4.40
CA LEU A 258 -0.19 -2.51 -4.30
C LEU A 258 -0.93 -3.84 -4.47
N ARG A 259 -0.23 -4.97 -4.73
CA ARG A 259 -0.85 -6.28 -4.91
C ARG A 259 -0.34 -7.35 -3.95
N ASN A 260 0.81 -7.13 -3.31
CA ASN A 260 1.47 -8.14 -2.50
C ASN A 260 1.45 -7.81 -1.00
N ASN A 261 0.89 -8.72 -0.18
CA ASN A 261 0.83 -8.55 1.28
C ASN A 261 2.21 -8.65 1.96
N LYS A 262 3.22 -9.21 1.29
CA LYS A 262 4.60 -9.31 1.81
C LYS A 262 5.42 -8.04 1.63
N CYS A 263 4.85 -6.99 1.04
CA CYS A 263 5.53 -5.70 0.82
C CYS A 263 5.26 -4.66 1.92
N ALA A 264 4.91 -5.07 3.14
CA ALA A 264 4.60 -4.13 4.22
C ALA A 264 5.77 -3.20 4.55
N LEU A 265 6.98 -3.76 4.70
CA LEU A 265 8.19 -2.96 4.94
C LEU A 265 8.55 -2.08 3.73
N ASP A 266 8.41 -2.59 2.50
CA ASP A 266 8.73 -1.78 1.32
C ASP A 266 7.80 -0.58 1.19
N ARG A 267 6.51 -0.75 1.53
CA ARG A 267 5.56 0.37 1.59
C ARG A 267 5.89 1.33 2.73
N GLU A 268 6.28 0.82 3.90
CA GLU A 268 6.66 1.64 5.06
C GLU A 268 7.83 2.57 4.74
N PHE A 269 8.85 2.08 4.04
CA PHE A 269 10.07 2.82 3.69
C PHE A 269 10.08 3.40 2.27
N PHE A 270 9.01 3.25 1.48
CA PHE A 270 8.94 3.75 0.10
C PHE A 270 9.20 5.27 0.02
N GLY A 271 8.55 6.06 0.87
CA GLY A 271 8.77 7.50 0.94
C GLY A 271 10.20 7.86 1.36
N TYR A 272 10.86 7.01 2.14
CA TYR A 272 12.26 7.22 2.50
C TYR A 272 13.18 7.11 1.28
N VAL A 273 12.95 6.16 0.36
CA VAL A 273 13.74 6.04 -0.89
C VAL A 273 13.68 7.34 -1.69
N VAL A 274 12.48 7.92 -1.80
CA VAL A 274 12.24 9.18 -2.51
C VAL A 274 12.94 10.34 -1.80
N HIS A 275 12.82 10.42 -0.47
CA HIS A 275 13.45 11.46 0.35
C HIS A 275 14.99 11.42 0.31
N ALA A 276 15.59 10.27 0.60
CA ALA A 276 17.04 10.07 0.62
C ALA A 276 17.70 10.39 -0.73
N GLY A 277 16.91 10.32 -1.81
CA GLY A 277 17.35 10.63 -3.16
C GLY A 277 17.70 12.09 -3.35
N GLN A 278 17.17 12.98 -2.49
CA GLN A 278 17.16 14.43 -2.71
C GLN A 278 16.64 14.74 -4.11
N MET A 279 15.52 14.10 -4.45
CA MET A 279 14.86 14.22 -5.74
C MET A 279 14.43 15.67 -5.98
N SER A 280 14.41 16.10 -7.24
CA SER A 280 13.94 17.45 -7.56
C SER A 280 12.42 17.57 -7.35
N GLU A 281 11.91 18.79 -7.20
CA GLU A 281 10.47 19.04 -7.10
C GLU A 281 9.70 18.42 -8.29
N ASN A 282 10.25 18.50 -9.50
CA ASN A 282 9.67 17.86 -10.68
C ASN A 282 9.62 16.34 -10.55
N ASP A 283 10.69 15.71 -10.05
CA ASP A 283 10.72 14.25 -9.84
C ASP A 283 9.64 13.82 -8.83
N LEU A 284 9.47 14.58 -7.74
CA LEU A 284 8.43 14.32 -6.75
C LEU A 284 7.01 14.42 -7.35
N ILE A 285 6.77 15.44 -8.18
CA ILE A 285 5.51 15.61 -8.92
C ILE A 285 5.25 14.41 -9.85
N GLU A 286 6.25 13.93 -10.56
CA GLU A 286 6.12 12.75 -11.43
C GLU A 286 5.84 11.47 -10.63
N VAL A 287 6.58 11.21 -9.55
CA VAL A 287 6.34 10.05 -8.66
C VAL A 287 4.91 10.03 -8.15
N PHE A 288 4.42 11.18 -7.69
CA PHE A 288 3.05 11.31 -7.23
C PHE A 288 2.03 11.12 -8.35
N ARG A 289 2.29 11.68 -9.54
CA ARG A 289 1.43 11.52 -10.71
C ARG A 289 1.32 10.05 -11.12
N GLU A 290 2.42 9.30 -11.11
CA GLU A 290 2.44 7.87 -11.39
C GLU A 290 1.63 7.09 -10.36
N LEU A 291 1.85 7.35 -9.05
CA LEU A 291 1.07 6.74 -7.98
C LEU A 291 -0.43 6.98 -8.17
N ARG A 292 -0.81 8.24 -8.37
CA ARG A 292 -2.20 8.64 -8.58
C ARG A 292 -2.80 7.97 -9.81
N SER A 293 -2.10 8.01 -10.93
CA SER A 293 -2.59 7.46 -12.21
C SER A 293 -2.77 5.95 -12.14
N PHE A 294 -1.84 5.23 -11.51
CA PHE A 294 -1.94 3.80 -11.31
C PHE A 294 -3.13 3.44 -10.39
N VAL A 295 -3.28 4.14 -9.27
CA VAL A 295 -4.38 3.88 -8.32
C VAL A 295 -5.74 4.18 -8.98
N THR A 296 -5.89 5.30 -9.68
CA THR A 296 -7.14 5.62 -10.38
C THR A 296 -7.44 4.59 -11.47
N ALA A 297 -6.45 4.20 -12.27
CA ALA A 297 -6.63 3.18 -13.30
C ALA A 297 -7.00 1.81 -12.70
N ALA A 298 -6.45 1.46 -11.53
CA ALA A 298 -6.80 0.24 -10.82
C ALA A 298 -8.22 0.28 -10.24
N ILE A 299 -8.73 1.46 -9.87
CA ILE A 299 -10.13 1.66 -9.48
C ILE A 299 -11.04 1.55 -10.71
N ASP A 300 -10.74 2.30 -11.77
CA ASP A 300 -11.51 2.30 -13.03
C ASP A 300 -11.60 0.90 -13.64
N SER A 301 -10.51 0.12 -13.55
CA SER A 301 -10.46 -1.24 -14.07
C SER A 301 -10.88 -2.31 -13.06
N GLU A 302 -11.42 -1.92 -11.90
CA GLU A 302 -11.88 -2.81 -10.81
C GLU A 302 -10.83 -3.80 -10.26
N ILE A 303 -9.54 -3.57 -10.51
CA ILE A 303 -8.44 -4.45 -10.05
C ILE A 303 -8.41 -4.57 -8.52
N TYR A 304 -8.93 -3.57 -7.81
CA TYR A 304 -9.04 -3.59 -6.35
C TYR A 304 -9.91 -4.75 -5.83
N ALA A 305 -10.88 -5.24 -6.60
CA ALA A 305 -11.78 -6.31 -6.17
C ALA A 305 -11.04 -7.64 -5.96
N ASP A 306 -10.00 -7.89 -6.76
CA ASP A 306 -9.15 -9.08 -6.67
C ASP A 306 -8.04 -8.97 -5.61
N VAL A 307 -7.92 -7.81 -4.95
CA VAL A 307 -6.83 -7.50 -4.02
C VAL A 307 -7.42 -7.11 -2.65
N PRO A 308 -7.55 -8.06 -1.70
CA PRO A 308 -8.32 -7.88 -0.46
C PRO A 308 -7.97 -6.66 0.41
N ASN A 309 -6.73 -6.16 0.33
CA ASN A 309 -6.22 -5.04 1.13
C ASN A 309 -5.74 -3.86 0.26
N PHE A 310 -6.21 -3.75 -0.99
CA PHE A 310 -5.74 -2.75 -1.96
C PHE A 310 -5.70 -1.33 -1.36
N PHE A 311 -6.82 -0.86 -0.81
CA PHE A 311 -6.90 0.48 -0.20
C PHE A 311 -5.99 0.64 1.02
N GLY A 312 -5.78 -0.44 1.78
CA GLY A 312 -4.82 -0.45 2.89
C GLY A 312 -3.39 -0.26 2.42
N TYR A 313 -3.01 -0.90 1.31
CA TYR A 313 -1.68 -0.72 0.70
C TYR A 313 -1.49 0.68 0.14
N VAL A 314 -2.52 1.27 -0.47
CA VAL A 314 -2.51 2.67 -0.91
C VAL A 314 -2.26 3.59 0.29
N CYS A 315 -3.02 3.42 1.39
CA CYS A 315 -2.86 4.25 2.59
C CYS A 315 -1.48 4.10 3.24
N GLU A 316 -0.90 2.89 3.24
CA GLU A 316 0.47 2.65 3.73
C GLU A 316 1.51 3.43 2.91
N LEU A 317 1.36 3.46 1.57
CA LEU A 317 2.25 4.23 0.69
C LEU A 317 2.07 5.74 0.87
N VAL A 318 0.83 6.24 0.90
CA VAL A 318 0.55 7.66 1.11
C VAL A 318 1.07 8.11 2.48
N SER A 319 0.89 7.31 3.53
CA SER A 319 1.44 7.60 4.86
C SER A 319 2.97 7.61 4.88
N SER A 320 3.63 6.71 4.14
CA SER A 320 5.09 6.72 4.00
C SER A 320 5.57 7.98 3.28
N LEU A 321 4.90 8.37 2.19
CA LEU A 321 5.21 9.59 1.43
C LEU A 321 4.96 10.85 2.26
N GLU A 322 3.88 10.94 3.03
CA GLU A 322 3.64 12.09 3.91
C GLU A 322 4.75 12.19 4.98
N ARG A 323 5.13 11.08 5.60
CA ARG A 323 6.14 11.04 6.67
C ARG A 323 7.52 11.52 6.22
N HIS A 324 7.93 11.14 5.01
CA HIS A 324 9.29 11.39 4.51
C HIS A 324 9.36 12.51 3.46
N CYS A 325 8.27 12.75 2.73
CA CYS A 325 8.17 13.70 1.64
C CYS A 325 6.95 14.62 1.82
N GLY A 326 6.65 15.06 3.04
CA GLY A 326 5.48 15.91 3.34
C GLY A 326 5.37 17.18 2.50
N GLU A 327 6.49 17.74 2.03
CA GLU A 327 6.47 18.88 1.09
C GLU A 327 5.82 18.53 -0.25
N MET A 328 5.99 17.29 -0.71
CA MET A 328 5.33 16.76 -1.91
C MET A 328 3.81 16.86 -1.80
N MET A 329 3.26 16.71 -0.59
CA MET A 329 1.81 16.77 -0.35
C MET A 329 1.23 18.14 -0.76
N ARG A 330 2.02 19.23 -0.75
CA ARG A 330 1.60 20.57 -1.21
C ARG A 330 1.37 20.67 -2.72
N HIS A 331 1.97 19.76 -3.48
CA HIS A 331 1.84 19.70 -4.93
C HIS A 331 0.67 18.82 -5.39
N MET A 332 -0.11 18.25 -4.46
CA MET A 332 -1.27 17.41 -4.80
C MET A 332 -2.50 18.22 -5.24
N ARG A 333 -2.39 19.52 -5.52
CA ARG A 333 -3.52 20.40 -5.87
C ARG A 333 -4.38 19.77 -6.97
N VAL A 334 -5.64 19.49 -6.65
CA VAL A 334 -6.59 18.87 -7.59
C VAL A 334 -7.47 19.90 -8.30
N ASN A 335 -7.64 21.13 -7.80
CA ASN A 335 -8.43 22.20 -8.42
C ASN A 335 -8.00 23.59 -7.86
N GLU A 336 -8.64 24.69 -8.31
CA GLU A 336 -8.38 26.11 -7.97
C GLU A 336 -8.57 26.49 -6.48
N THR A 337 -8.42 25.57 -5.54
CA THR A 337 -8.36 25.88 -4.10
C THR A 337 -6.90 26.08 -3.69
N ASP A 338 -6.60 27.19 -3.03
CA ASP A 338 -5.22 27.61 -2.71
C ASP A 338 -4.46 26.70 -1.73
N HIS A 339 -5.14 25.74 -1.08
CA HIS A 339 -4.58 24.89 -0.01
C HIS A 339 -4.79 23.41 -0.26
N THR A 340 -3.79 22.62 0.15
CA THR A 340 -3.81 21.16 0.04
C THR A 340 -3.91 20.53 1.42
N THR A 341 -4.76 19.51 1.56
CA THR A 341 -4.87 18.70 2.78
C THR A 341 -4.16 17.37 2.62
N ASN A 342 -3.73 16.78 3.73
CA ASN A 342 -3.01 15.51 3.70
C ASN A 342 -3.87 14.32 3.25
N ASP A 343 -5.20 14.45 3.27
CA ASP A 343 -6.17 13.47 2.77
C ASP A 343 -6.69 13.78 1.35
N ALA A 344 -6.22 14.84 0.70
CA ALA A 344 -6.65 15.24 -0.66
C ALA A 344 -6.38 14.16 -1.73
N PHE A 345 -5.44 13.23 -1.48
CA PHE A 345 -5.22 12.08 -2.37
C PHE A 345 -6.47 11.23 -2.53
N TYR A 346 -7.22 11.04 -1.44
CA TYR A 346 -8.38 10.14 -1.40
C TYR A 346 -9.63 10.75 -2.02
N ASP A 347 -9.72 12.09 -2.06
CA ASP A 347 -10.82 12.82 -2.71
C ASP A 347 -10.97 12.44 -4.20
N ARG A 348 -9.86 12.18 -4.89
CA ARG A 348 -9.93 11.67 -6.26
C ARG A 348 -10.33 10.20 -6.30
N MET A 349 -9.83 9.37 -5.39
CA MET A 349 -10.19 7.95 -5.34
C MET A 349 -11.69 7.74 -5.13
N ILE A 350 -12.29 8.53 -4.23
CA ILE A 350 -13.72 8.42 -3.93
C ILE A 350 -14.60 8.84 -5.11
N ARG A 351 -14.19 9.88 -5.85
CA ARG A 351 -14.85 10.29 -7.10
C ARG A 351 -14.79 9.21 -8.16
N VAL A 352 -13.61 8.61 -8.36
CA VAL A 352 -13.42 7.56 -9.35
C VAL A 352 -14.28 6.34 -8.99
N LEU A 353 -14.29 5.92 -7.72
CA LEU A 353 -15.18 4.87 -7.22
C LEU A 353 -16.65 5.16 -7.54
N GLY A 354 -17.13 6.38 -7.21
CA GLY A 354 -18.52 6.78 -7.46
C GLY A 354 -18.93 6.80 -8.93
N ARG A 355 -17.97 6.98 -9.85
CA ARG A 355 -18.21 6.95 -11.30
C ARG A 355 -18.18 5.54 -11.88
N SER A 356 -17.30 4.68 -11.37
CA SER A 356 -17.06 3.33 -11.90
C SER A 356 -18.21 2.33 -11.66
N GLY A 357 -19.04 2.54 -10.63
CA GLY A 357 -19.92 1.51 -10.07
C GLY A 357 -21.16 1.09 -10.86
N PHE A 358 -21.37 1.54 -12.10
CA PHE A 358 -22.57 1.18 -12.88
C PHE A 358 -22.37 0.05 -13.90
N GLU A 359 -21.13 -0.32 -14.24
CA GLU A 359 -20.90 -1.44 -15.17
C GLU A 359 -21.04 -2.83 -14.50
N LYS A 360 -20.99 -2.94 -13.16
CA LYS A 360 -21.14 -4.19 -12.37
C LYS A 360 -21.70 -3.98 -10.94
N ASP A 361 -21.72 -5.06 -10.14
CA ASP A 361 -22.39 -5.27 -8.84
C ASP A 361 -22.23 -4.13 -7.79
N THR A 362 -23.34 -3.48 -7.43
CA THR A 362 -23.47 -2.44 -6.39
C THR A 362 -22.87 -2.85 -5.03
N TYR A 363 -22.88 -4.15 -4.70
CA TYR A 363 -22.30 -4.65 -3.44
C TYR A 363 -20.76 -4.55 -3.42
N ASP A 364 -20.10 -4.71 -4.56
CA ASP A 364 -18.64 -4.57 -4.66
C ASP A 364 -18.23 -3.10 -4.50
N THR A 365 -18.96 -2.17 -5.15
CA THR A 365 -18.74 -0.72 -5.02
C THR A 365 -18.91 -0.25 -3.57
N VAL A 366 -19.97 -0.67 -2.89
CA VAL A 366 -20.19 -0.33 -1.47
C VAL A 366 -19.07 -0.88 -0.58
N ARG A 367 -18.64 -2.13 -0.80
CA ARG A 367 -17.49 -2.71 -0.08
C ARG A 367 -16.21 -1.92 -0.32
N ALA A 368 -15.99 -1.42 -1.53
CA ALA A 368 -14.85 -0.58 -1.88
C ALA A 368 -14.88 0.77 -1.14
N PHE A 369 -16.02 1.47 -1.13
CA PHE A 369 -16.19 2.70 -0.36
C PHE A 369 -15.91 2.49 1.13
N CYS A 370 -16.53 1.46 1.74
CA CYS A 370 -16.31 1.16 3.15
C CYS A 370 -14.85 0.83 3.44
N SER A 371 -14.21 0.01 2.59
CA SER A 371 -12.81 -0.35 2.76
C SER A 371 -11.89 0.87 2.60
N LEU A 372 -12.13 1.76 1.64
CA LEU A 372 -11.34 2.98 1.47
C LEU A 372 -11.44 3.86 2.71
N LEU A 373 -12.66 4.22 3.12
CA LEU A 373 -12.89 5.11 4.26
C LEU A 373 -12.35 4.53 5.57
N GLU A 374 -12.52 3.23 5.81
CA GLU A 374 -11.92 2.53 6.96
C GLU A 374 -10.39 2.61 6.93
N MET A 375 -9.77 2.33 5.78
CA MET A 375 -8.31 2.29 5.67
C MET A 375 -7.68 3.67 5.80
N ILE A 376 -8.33 4.74 5.32
CA ILE A 376 -7.89 6.11 5.55
C ILE A 376 -7.74 6.34 7.06
N HIS A 377 -8.75 5.99 7.86
CA HIS A 377 -8.71 6.18 9.30
C HIS A 377 -7.67 5.31 10.02
N VAL A 378 -7.59 4.01 9.66
CA VAL A 378 -6.74 3.05 10.36
C VAL A 378 -5.25 3.26 10.04
N LYS A 379 -4.94 3.60 8.79
CA LYS A 379 -3.57 3.59 8.24
C LYS A 379 -2.99 4.98 8.00
N HIS A 380 -3.79 6.03 7.90
CA HIS A 380 -3.31 7.37 7.58
C HIS A 380 -3.84 8.45 8.53
N ILE A 381 -5.12 8.81 8.45
CA ILE A 381 -5.75 9.90 9.19
C ILE A 381 -6.41 9.36 10.47
N ARG A 382 -5.60 9.09 11.50
CA ARG A 382 -6.08 8.61 12.81
C ARG A 382 -6.74 9.72 13.64
N GLU A 383 -6.32 10.96 13.42
CA GLU A 383 -6.83 12.16 14.09
C GLU A 383 -7.70 12.96 13.11
N GLN A 384 -7.43 14.24 12.89
CA GLN A 384 -8.11 15.08 11.89
C GLN A 384 -7.20 15.32 10.68
N PRO A 385 -7.78 15.64 9.51
CA PRO A 385 -6.99 16.13 8.39
C PRO A 385 -6.25 17.41 8.77
N ALA A 386 -5.15 17.68 8.08
CA ALA A 386 -4.32 18.86 8.29
C ALA A 386 -3.98 19.53 6.96
N PHE A 387 -3.83 20.85 6.98
CA PHE A 387 -3.33 21.59 5.83
C PHE A 387 -1.83 21.36 5.67
N CYS A 388 -1.42 20.93 4.46
CA CYS A 388 -0.01 20.74 4.10
C CYS A 388 0.72 22.09 3.93
N ASP A 389 -0.01 23.10 3.48
CA ASP A 389 0.52 24.46 3.22
C ASP A 389 0.49 25.35 4.48
N GLU A 390 -0.49 25.14 5.37
CA GLU A 390 -0.69 25.94 6.59
C GLU A 390 -0.96 25.06 7.82
N PRO A 391 0.02 24.30 8.31
CA PRO A 391 -0.18 23.30 9.36
C PRO A 391 -0.63 23.88 10.71
N THR A 392 -0.55 25.20 10.90
CA THR A 392 -1.02 25.90 12.10
C THR A 392 -2.51 26.25 12.07
N LEU A 393 -3.16 26.20 10.91
CA LEU A 393 -4.59 26.48 10.77
C LEU A 393 -5.39 25.25 11.25
N PRO A 394 -6.16 25.33 12.35
CA PRO A 394 -6.83 24.16 12.90
C PRO A 394 -8.03 23.74 12.04
N PHE A 395 -8.20 22.43 11.84
CA PHE A 395 -9.44 21.89 11.31
C PHE A 395 -10.53 21.85 12.38
N PRO A 396 -11.78 22.22 12.05
CA PRO A 396 -12.90 22.05 12.97
C PRO A 396 -13.12 20.58 13.33
N PRO A 397 -13.55 20.28 14.58
CA PRO A 397 -13.62 18.90 15.07
C PRO A 397 -14.70 18.02 14.41
N HIS A 398 -15.61 18.65 13.66
CA HIS A 398 -16.66 18.00 12.89
C HIS A 398 -16.25 17.72 11.44
N ILE A 399 -14.99 17.97 11.05
CA ILE A 399 -14.44 17.58 9.75
C ILE A 399 -13.54 16.36 9.96
N ALA A 400 -14.09 15.16 9.71
CA ALA A 400 -13.31 13.92 9.77
C ALA A 400 -12.53 13.68 8.47
N LEU A 401 -13.08 14.16 7.34
CA LEU A 401 -12.45 14.15 6.02
C LEU A 401 -12.65 15.51 5.34
N SER A 402 -11.62 15.99 4.63
CA SER A 402 -11.61 17.30 3.97
C SER A 402 -12.41 17.35 2.66
N PHE A 403 -13.13 16.29 2.32
CA PHE A 403 -13.90 16.18 1.08
C PHE A 403 -15.30 15.57 1.32
N PRO A 404 -16.30 15.96 0.51
CA PRO A 404 -17.60 15.31 0.42
C PRO A 404 -17.51 13.83 0.01
N PHE A 405 -18.26 12.97 0.69
CA PHE A 405 -18.29 11.54 0.39
C PHE A 405 -19.69 10.94 0.32
N LEU A 406 -20.67 11.46 1.09
CA LEU A 406 -21.99 10.84 1.15
C LEU A 406 -22.79 11.01 -0.15
N CYS A 407 -22.65 12.14 -0.85
CA CYS A 407 -23.34 12.35 -2.12
C CYS A 407 -22.90 11.36 -3.21
N LEU A 408 -21.66 10.87 -3.15
CA LEU A 408 -21.12 9.87 -4.08
C LEU A 408 -21.51 8.44 -3.70
N MET A 409 -21.75 8.19 -2.40
CA MET A 409 -22.10 6.87 -1.87
C MET A 409 -23.60 6.58 -1.85
N ALA A 410 -24.43 7.60 -1.58
CA ALA A 410 -25.87 7.46 -1.42
C ALA A 410 -26.62 6.83 -2.62
N PRO A 411 -26.23 7.07 -3.89
CA PRO A 411 -26.83 6.37 -5.02
C PRO A 411 -26.71 4.84 -4.94
N TYR A 412 -25.70 4.33 -4.24
CA TYR A 412 -25.42 2.91 -4.06
C TYR A 412 -26.04 2.34 -2.77
N ALA A 413 -27.01 3.03 -2.15
CA ALA A 413 -27.60 2.65 -0.86
C ALA A 413 -28.15 1.21 -0.82
N GLU A 414 -28.60 0.66 -1.95
CA GLU A 414 -29.04 -0.73 -2.05
C GLU A 414 -27.96 -1.73 -1.61
N GLY A 415 -26.69 -1.50 -1.98
CA GLY A 415 -25.59 -2.42 -1.68
C GLY A 415 -25.25 -2.55 -0.19
N PHE A 416 -25.85 -1.71 0.65
CA PHE A 416 -25.77 -1.82 2.11
C PHE A 416 -26.80 -2.78 2.70
N VAL A 417 -27.88 -3.08 1.97
CA VAL A 417 -28.98 -3.89 2.47
C VAL A 417 -28.65 -5.37 2.33
N GLU A 418 -28.91 -6.17 3.37
CA GLU A 418 -28.67 -7.61 3.27
C GLU A 418 -29.72 -8.30 2.38
N PHE A 419 -29.27 -9.24 1.54
CA PHE A 419 -30.15 -10.00 0.64
C PHE A 419 -31.34 -10.66 1.36
N ARG A 420 -31.15 -11.16 2.58
CA ARG A 420 -32.23 -11.79 3.37
C ARG A 420 -33.31 -10.78 3.76
N GLN A 421 -32.93 -9.54 4.06
CA GLN A 421 -33.88 -8.48 4.41
C GLN A 421 -34.69 -8.08 3.17
N LEU A 422 -34.03 -7.97 2.00
CA LEU A 422 -34.73 -7.76 0.72
C LEU A 422 -35.70 -8.90 0.40
N GLN A 423 -35.29 -10.15 0.65
CA GLN A 423 -36.14 -11.32 0.44
C GLN A 423 -37.37 -11.31 1.37
N ALA A 424 -37.20 -10.95 2.65
CA ALA A 424 -38.30 -10.87 3.60
C ALA A 424 -39.36 -9.83 3.17
N VAL A 425 -38.91 -8.66 2.69
CA VAL A 425 -39.85 -7.66 2.14
C VAL A 425 -40.56 -8.21 0.91
N ARG A 426 -39.83 -8.88 0.00
CA ARG A 426 -40.42 -9.48 -1.20
C ARG A 426 -41.48 -10.54 -0.88
N GLU A 427 -41.29 -11.32 0.18
CA GLU A 427 -42.27 -12.32 0.65
C GLU A 427 -43.54 -11.68 1.24
N ALA A 428 -43.43 -10.48 1.82
CA ALA A 428 -44.56 -9.71 2.35
C ALA A 428 -45.44 -9.09 1.24
N TYR A 429 -44.89 -8.88 0.04
CA TYR A 429 -45.58 -8.31 -1.12
C TYR A 429 -45.60 -9.31 -2.31
N PRO A 430 -46.45 -10.35 -2.24
CA PRO A 430 -46.53 -11.37 -3.28
C PRO A 430 -47.11 -10.81 -4.60
N ALA A 431 -46.88 -11.54 -5.69
CA ALA A 431 -47.17 -11.09 -7.05
C ALA A 431 -48.63 -10.61 -7.27
N GLY A 432 -48.77 -9.38 -7.79
CA GLY A 432 -50.04 -8.75 -8.17
C GLY A 432 -49.93 -7.23 -8.18
N LEU A 433 -50.87 -6.53 -8.83
CA LEU A 433 -50.92 -5.07 -8.78
C LEU A 433 -51.24 -4.61 -7.36
N LEU A 434 -50.36 -3.81 -6.76
CA LEU A 434 -50.57 -3.25 -5.44
C LEU A 434 -51.59 -2.09 -5.50
N THR A 435 -52.31 -1.89 -4.39
CA THR A 435 -53.08 -0.66 -4.20
C THR A 435 -52.11 0.50 -3.94
N ALA A 436 -52.54 1.75 -4.19
CA ALA A 436 -51.72 2.92 -3.90
C ALA A 436 -51.26 2.98 -2.42
N ALA A 437 -52.10 2.53 -1.48
CA ALA A 437 -51.74 2.45 -0.06
C ALA A 437 -50.66 1.39 0.22
N ALA A 438 -50.75 0.22 -0.43
CA ALA A 438 -49.74 -0.84 -0.29
C ALA A 438 -48.41 -0.48 -0.98
N ALA A 439 -48.46 0.25 -2.11
CA ALA A 439 -47.27 0.79 -2.76
C ALA A 439 -46.56 1.84 -1.88
N LEU A 440 -47.33 2.68 -1.18
CA LEU A 440 -46.79 3.65 -0.23
C LEU A 440 -46.14 2.97 0.99
N ASP A 441 -46.80 1.95 1.55
CA ASP A 441 -46.26 1.14 2.66
C ASP A 441 -44.97 0.42 2.24
N LEU A 442 -44.92 -0.17 1.04
CA LEU A 442 -43.70 -0.77 0.48
C LEU A 442 -42.58 0.27 0.38
N SER A 443 -42.87 1.46 -0.15
CA SER A 443 -41.89 2.55 -0.26
C SER A 443 -41.37 2.99 1.11
N GLU A 444 -42.23 3.05 2.13
CA GLU A 444 -41.86 3.39 3.50
C GLU A 444 -40.96 2.34 4.13
N GLN A 445 -41.32 1.06 4.01
CA GLN A 445 -40.53 -0.06 4.52
C GLN A 445 -39.15 -0.11 3.83
N MET A 446 -39.10 0.09 2.52
CA MET A 446 -37.83 0.11 1.77
C MET A 446 -36.98 1.32 2.12
N THR A 447 -37.59 2.48 2.30
CA THR A 447 -36.88 3.68 2.79
C THR A 447 -36.23 3.40 4.14
N HIS A 448 -37.01 2.90 5.11
CA HIS A 448 -36.50 2.55 6.43
C HIS A 448 -35.38 1.50 6.34
N LEU A 449 -35.54 0.48 5.51
CA LEU A 449 -34.54 -0.57 5.33
C LEU A 449 -33.22 0.01 4.80
N PHE A 450 -33.26 0.71 3.67
CA PHE A 450 -32.08 1.33 3.06
C PHE A 450 -31.41 2.32 4.01
N SER A 451 -32.20 3.20 4.65
CA SER A 451 -31.65 4.15 5.61
C SER A 451 -31.01 3.44 6.80
N SER A 452 -31.69 2.48 7.44
CA SER A 452 -31.13 1.77 8.61
C SER A 452 -29.86 0.96 8.29
N SER A 453 -29.70 0.51 7.05
CA SER A 453 -28.52 -0.21 6.58
C SER A 453 -27.41 0.71 6.05
N PHE A 454 -27.71 1.90 5.56
CA PHE A 454 -26.72 2.79 4.95
C PHE A 454 -25.62 3.21 5.95
N LEU A 455 -24.35 3.04 5.55
CA LEU A 455 -23.14 3.18 6.40
C LEU A 455 -22.93 2.09 7.47
N MET A 456 -23.81 1.08 7.52
CA MET A 456 -23.52 -0.15 8.27
C MET A 456 -22.47 -0.94 7.49
N THR A 457 -21.31 -1.18 8.09
CA THR A 457 -20.34 -2.07 7.48
C THR A 457 -20.81 -3.52 7.64
N THR A 458 -21.34 -4.10 6.57
CA THR A 458 -21.87 -5.48 6.50
C THR A 458 -20.82 -6.59 6.76
N THR A 459 -19.61 -6.25 7.18
CA THR A 459 -18.49 -7.19 7.32
C THR A 459 -17.77 -7.08 8.67
N GLY A 460 -18.52 -6.97 9.76
CA GLY A 460 -18.01 -7.25 11.11
C GLY A 460 -18.30 -8.69 11.53
N ALA A 461 -17.70 -9.68 10.85
CA ALA A 461 -17.85 -11.12 11.11
C ALA A 461 -19.29 -11.66 11.02
N LEU A 462 -19.53 -12.52 10.03
CA LEU A 462 -20.47 -13.62 10.16
C LEU A 462 -20.00 -14.52 11.32
N GLN A 463 -20.28 -14.13 12.56
CA GLN A 463 -20.46 -15.09 13.64
C GLN A 463 -21.94 -15.45 13.65
N GLU A 464 -22.21 -16.75 13.63
CA GLU A 464 -23.50 -17.42 13.70
C GLU A 464 -24.26 -17.16 15.01
N GLU A 465 -24.33 -15.92 15.48
CA GLU A 465 -25.08 -15.60 16.70
C GLU A 465 -26.52 -15.18 16.37
N SER A 466 -27.41 -16.12 16.72
CA SER A 466 -28.87 -16.00 16.87
C SER A 466 -29.72 -16.01 15.59
N VAL A 467 -29.94 -17.22 15.10
CA VAL A 467 -31.19 -17.59 14.42
C VAL A 467 -32.37 -17.17 15.32
N GLY A 468 -33.10 -16.12 14.92
CA GLY A 468 -34.39 -15.75 15.52
C GLY A 468 -34.41 -14.57 16.51
N ALA A 469 -33.35 -13.79 16.67
CA ALA A 469 -33.46 -12.53 17.41
C ALA A 469 -34.17 -11.47 16.54
N PRO A 470 -35.13 -10.68 17.09
CA PRO A 470 -35.66 -9.53 16.37
C PRO A 470 -34.50 -8.58 16.07
N VAL A 471 -34.52 -7.94 14.89
CA VAL A 471 -33.59 -6.86 14.55
C VAL A 471 -33.76 -5.76 15.59
N THR A 472 -32.99 -5.83 16.67
CA THR A 472 -33.00 -4.80 17.71
C THR A 472 -32.41 -3.55 17.09
N THR A 473 -33.05 -2.43 17.40
CA THR A 473 -32.73 -1.03 17.08
C THR A 473 -31.28 -0.61 17.41
N ALA A 474 -30.29 -1.23 16.78
CA ALA A 474 -28.94 -0.70 16.70
C ALA A 474 -28.91 0.16 15.44
N GLY A 475 -29.01 1.48 15.58
CA GLY A 475 -28.93 2.40 14.45
C GLY A 475 -27.62 2.24 13.65
N ARG A 476 -27.55 2.88 12.48
CA ARG A 476 -26.40 2.82 11.53
C ARG A 476 -25.01 3.01 12.17
N TRP A 477 -24.97 3.70 13.32
CA TRP A 477 -23.79 3.98 14.13
C TRP A 477 -23.71 3.08 15.36
N ASN A 478 -23.41 1.79 15.17
CA ASN A 478 -23.11 0.87 16.27
C ASN A 478 -21.60 0.79 16.54
N ASP A 479 -21.22 0.35 17.76
CA ASP A 479 -19.82 0.27 18.19
C ASP A 479 -18.95 -0.72 17.37
N LYS A 480 -19.56 -1.57 16.55
CA LYS A 480 -18.89 -2.49 15.64
C LYS A 480 -18.77 -1.95 14.21
N SER A 481 -19.31 -0.76 13.92
CA SER A 481 -19.21 -0.15 12.59
C SER A 481 -17.78 0.30 12.32
N ARG A 482 -17.21 -0.16 11.20
CA ARG A 482 -15.85 0.24 10.78
C ARG A 482 -15.77 1.72 10.39
N LEU A 483 -16.92 2.34 10.12
CA LEU A 483 -17.05 3.76 9.77
C LEU A 483 -17.40 4.65 10.97
N MET A 484 -17.38 4.13 12.20
CA MET A 484 -17.78 4.88 13.40
C MET A 484 -17.01 6.19 13.61
N HIS A 485 -15.79 6.29 13.08
CA HIS A 485 -14.97 7.51 13.11
C HIS A 485 -15.63 8.69 12.34
N LEU A 486 -16.53 8.42 11.39
CA LEU A 486 -17.25 9.43 10.60
C LEU A 486 -18.54 9.91 11.28
N LYS A 487 -18.96 9.32 12.41
CA LYS A 487 -20.24 9.66 13.06
C LYS A 487 -20.41 11.14 13.37
N LYS A 488 -19.32 11.83 13.69
CA LYS A 488 -19.29 13.26 14.03
C LYS A 488 -18.95 14.16 12.84
N ASP A 489 -18.77 13.57 11.66
CA ASP A 489 -18.56 14.35 10.45
C ASP A 489 -19.84 15.12 10.09
N VAL A 490 -19.69 16.38 9.65
CA VAL A 490 -20.82 17.25 9.26
C VAL A 490 -21.79 16.54 8.32
N GLU A 491 -21.29 15.79 7.33
CA GLU A 491 -22.14 15.09 6.36
C GLU A 491 -23.03 14.06 7.04
N ALA A 492 -22.45 13.27 7.95
CA ALA A 492 -23.16 12.24 8.69
C ALA A 492 -24.21 12.83 9.64
N GLU A 493 -23.88 13.91 10.35
CA GLU A 493 -24.84 14.57 11.26
C GLU A 493 -26.00 15.22 10.52
N VAL A 494 -25.73 15.86 9.37
CA VAL A 494 -26.77 16.46 8.53
C VAL A 494 -27.65 15.39 7.90
N PHE A 495 -27.05 14.29 7.42
CA PHE A 495 -27.80 13.14 6.91
C PHE A 495 -28.74 12.57 8.00
N ASP A 496 -28.22 12.32 9.20
CA ASP A 496 -28.98 11.82 10.36
C ASP A 496 -30.14 12.76 10.75
N HIS A 497 -29.95 14.08 10.64
CA HIS A 497 -31.02 15.05 10.87
C HIS A 497 -32.13 14.90 9.84
N MET A 498 -31.77 14.84 8.56
CA MET A 498 -32.73 14.70 7.46
C MET A 498 -33.51 13.39 7.52
N GLU A 499 -32.88 12.31 7.97
CA GLU A 499 -33.57 11.03 8.21
C GLU A 499 -34.63 11.13 9.32
N ARG A 500 -34.33 11.85 10.41
CA ARG A 500 -35.22 11.91 11.59
C ARG A 500 -36.39 12.86 11.39
N ASP A 501 -36.13 14.07 10.92
CA ASP A 501 -37.16 15.09 10.77
C ASP A 501 -36.77 16.12 9.69
N VAL A 502 -37.30 15.92 8.48
CA VAL A 502 -37.14 16.84 7.35
C VAL A 502 -37.83 18.19 7.58
N THR A 503 -38.83 18.25 8.47
CA THR A 503 -39.60 19.49 8.73
C THR A 503 -38.95 20.38 9.78
N ALA A 504 -38.08 19.80 10.63
CA ALA A 504 -37.30 20.55 11.60
C ALA A 504 -36.22 21.39 10.91
N PRO A 505 -36.06 22.68 11.28
CA PRO A 505 -34.97 23.51 10.78
C PRO A 505 -33.61 22.85 11.02
N LEU A 506 -32.77 22.77 9.98
CA LEU A 506 -31.39 22.32 10.10
C LEU A 506 -30.54 23.45 10.70
N ASP A 507 -29.97 23.22 11.88
CA ASP A 507 -29.01 24.13 12.51
C ASP A 507 -27.61 23.95 11.89
N TRP A 508 -27.46 24.33 10.62
CA TRP A 508 -26.18 24.27 9.93
C TRP A 508 -25.22 25.41 10.32
N ALA A 509 -25.74 26.49 10.92
CA ALA A 509 -24.94 27.65 11.31
C ALA A 509 -23.92 27.31 12.40
N ARG A 510 -24.24 26.38 13.30
CA ARG A 510 -23.33 25.89 14.36
C ARG A 510 -21.98 25.38 13.85
N TYR A 511 -21.93 24.88 12.60
CA TYR A 511 -20.68 24.38 12.01
C TYR A 511 -19.71 25.51 11.65
N TYR A 512 -20.20 26.74 11.49
CA TYR A 512 -19.37 27.92 11.21
C TYR A 512 -18.83 28.60 12.48
N GLU A 513 -19.20 28.13 13.68
CA GLU A 513 -18.74 28.73 14.94
C GLU A 513 -17.21 28.70 15.05
N GLY A 514 -16.60 29.89 15.17
CA GLY A 514 -15.15 30.04 15.27
C GLY A 514 -14.40 29.89 13.94
N VAL A 515 -15.10 29.71 12.82
CA VAL A 515 -14.50 29.61 11.48
C VAL A 515 -14.30 31.00 10.90
N THR A 516 -13.05 31.41 10.75
CA THR A 516 -12.68 32.69 10.14
C THR A 516 -12.10 32.54 8.75
N ASP A 517 -11.65 31.34 8.40
CA ASP A 517 -11.00 31.06 7.13
C ASP A 517 -12.05 30.71 6.04
N PRO A 518 -12.07 31.43 4.89
CA PRO A 518 -13.03 31.18 3.82
C PRO A 518 -12.95 29.78 3.21
N LEU A 519 -11.80 29.10 3.27
CA LEU A 519 -11.64 27.77 2.68
C LEU A 519 -12.25 26.72 3.59
N VAL A 520 -11.98 26.79 4.90
CA VAL A 520 -12.63 25.93 5.90
C VAL A 520 -14.14 26.12 5.84
N ALA A 521 -14.61 27.37 5.75
CA ALA A 521 -16.02 27.69 5.60
C ALA A 521 -16.63 27.08 4.31
N ARG A 522 -15.86 27.04 3.21
CA ARG A 522 -16.31 26.45 1.94
C ARG A 522 -16.38 24.93 2.02
N LEU A 523 -15.44 24.29 2.72
CA LEU A 523 -15.50 22.86 3.01
C LEU A 523 -16.75 22.52 3.81
N ILE A 524 -17.06 23.30 4.86
CA ILE A 524 -18.29 23.13 5.65
C ILE A 524 -19.52 23.28 4.75
N ALA A 525 -19.58 24.33 3.91
CA ALA A 525 -20.70 24.55 2.99
C ALA A 525 -20.96 23.32 2.11
N ARG A 526 -19.89 22.78 1.50
CA ARG A 526 -19.96 21.59 0.65
C ARG A 526 -20.41 20.36 1.44
N LYS A 527 -19.89 20.14 2.65
CA LYS A 527 -20.24 18.99 3.49
C LYS A 527 -21.68 19.06 4.00
N VAL A 528 -22.17 20.23 4.42
CA VAL A 528 -23.59 20.41 4.79
C VAL A 528 -24.49 20.08 3.61
N VAL A 529 -24.23 20.66 2.43
CA VAL A 529 -25.05 20.38 1.25
C VAL A 529 -24.95 18.92 0.81
N SER A 530 -23.76 18.30 0.91
CA SER A 530 -23.56 16.87 0.63
C SER A 530 -24.46 16.01 1.51
N GLY A 531 -24.55 16.28 2.82
CA GLY A 531 -25.43 15.52 3.73
C GLY A 531 -26.92 15.59 3.33
N VAL A 532 -27.41 16.78 2.96
CA VAL A 532 -28.80 16.96 2.49
C VAL A 532 -29.03 16.28 1.14
N VAL A 533 -28.12 16.49 0.19
CA VAL A 533 -28.17 15.89 -1.16
C VAL A 533 -28.09 14.37 -1.08
N ALA A 534 -27.24 13.83 -0.20
CA ALA A 534 -27.09 12.39 0.00
C ALA A 534 -28.37 11.75 0.50
N TYR A 535 -29.08 12.35 1.46
CA TYR A 535 -30.36 11.81 1.91
C TYR A 535 -31.40 11.83 0.77
N ARG A 536 -31.43 12.91 -0.03
CA ARG A 536 -32.29 12.98 -1.21
C ARG A 536 -31.92 11.93 -2.27
N LEU A 537 -30.63 11.67 -2.50
CA LEU A 537 -30.15 10.63 -3.42
C LEU A 537 -30.49 9.22 -2.93
N LEU A 538 -30.37 8.95 -1.62
CA LEU A 538 -30.79 7.66 -1.06
C LEU A 538 -32.29 7.43 -1.29
N LEU A 539 -33.09 8.46 -1.07
CA LEU A 539 -34.52 8.45 -1.34
C LEU A 539 -34.82 8.13 -2.82
N GLU A 540 -34.10 8.76 -3.76
CA GLU A 540 -34.22 8.46 -5.21
C GLU A 540 -33.73 7.06 -5.58
N ALA A 541 -32.70 6.54 -4.90
CA ALA A 541 -32.23 5.17 -5.07
C ALA A 541 -33.29 4.14 -4.63
N VAL A 542 -33.99 4.40 -3.52
CA VAL A 542 -35.13 3.57 -3.07
C VAL A 542 -36.23 3.55 -4.12
N GLU A 543 -36.61 4.71 -4.67
CA GLU A 543 -37.63 4.80 -5.72
C GLU A 543 -37.24 3.97 -6.94
N THR A 544 -36.00 4.15 -7.39
CA THR A 544 -35.44 3.45 -8.54
C THR A 544 -35.46 1.95 -8.32
N PHE A 545 -35.01 1.48 -7.15
CA PHE A 545 -35.04 0.06 -6.79
C PHE A 545 -36.46 -0.50 -6.80
N VAL A 546 -37.42 0.18 -6.15
CA VAL A 546 -38.81 -0.28 -6.09
C VAL A 546 -39.41 -0.37 -7.49
N LEU A 547 -39.18 0.65 -8.33
CA LEU A 547 -39.66 0.66 -9.71
C LEU A 547 -39.01 -0.41 -10.58
N GLN A 548 -37.76 -0.81 -10.32
CA GLN A 548 -37.10 -1.87 -11.06
C GLN A 548 -37.57 -3.27 -10.61
N VAL A 549 -37.62 -3.51 -9.30
CA VAL A 549 -37.93 -4.83 -8.72
C VAL A 549 -39.44 -5.13 -8.72
N TYR A 550 -40.28 -4.11 -8.53
CA TYR A 550 -41.74 -4.22 -8.43
C TYR A 550 -42.47 -3.56 -9.61
N LYS A 551 -41.80 -3.44 -10.77
CA LYS A 551 -42.32 -2.76 -11.98
C LYS A 551 -43.73 -3.19 -12.42
N ASP A 552 -44.06 -4.47 -12.22
CA ASP A 552 -45.36 -5.04 -12.63
C ASP A 552 -46.44 -4.87 -11.54
N GLN A 553 -46.05 -4.39 -10.36
CA GLN A 553 -46.88 -4.28 -9.17
C GLN A 553 -47.18 -2.83 -8.78
N VAL A 554 -46.27 -1.89 -9.07
CA VAL A 554 -46.31 -0.50 -8.60
C VAL A 554 -46.34 0.47 -9.77
N LYS A 555 -47.19 1.50 -9.70
CA LYS A 555 -47.15 2.61 -10.66
C LYS A 555 -46.26 3.73 -10.13
N PRO A 556 -45.48 4.42 -10.98
CA PRO A 556 -44.66 5.56 -10.57
C PRO A 556 -45.45 6.66 -9.84
N SER A 557 -46.71 6.89 -10.21
CA SER A 557 -47.57 7.88 -9.55
C SER A 557 -47.89 7.58 -8.08
N ASP A 558 -47.72 6.32 -7.68
CA ASP A 558 -48.09 5.84 -6.34
C ASP A 558 -46.89 5.92 -5.37
N LEU A 559 -45.68 6.13 -5.91
CA LEU A 559 -44.46 6.42 -5.17
C LEU A 559 -44.30 7.94 -5.12
N SER A 560 -44.43 8.56 -3.94
CA SER A 560 -44.24 10.01 -3.81
C SER A 560 -43.12 10.32 -2.83
N ILE A 561 -41.90 9.94 -3.21
CA ILE A 561 -40.71 10.30 -2.43
C ILE A 561 -40.44 11.82 -2.50
N ALA A 562 -40.93 12.50 -3.55
CA ALA A 562 -40.99 13.96 -3.64
C ALA A 562 -41.70 14.62 -2.44
N SER A 563 -42.61 13.91 -1.74
CA SER A 563 -43.25 14.42 -0.53
C SER A 563 -42.40 14.30 0.73
N ARG A 564 -41.42 13.37 0.76
CA ARG A 564 -40.57 13.11 1.94
C ARG A 564 -39.50 14.17 2.12
N LEU A 565 -38.77 14.48 1.05
CA LEU A 565 -37.86 15.63 0.99
C LEU A 565 -38.08 16.37 -0.33
N PRO A 566 -38.93 17.40 -0.32
CA PRO A 566 -39.20 18.22 -1.50
C PRO A 566 -37.96 18.97 -1.99
N LEU A 567 -37.80 19.09 -3.32
CA LEU A 567 -36.64 19.76 -3.92
C LEU A 567 -36.52 21.23 -3.50
N ASN A 568 -37.63 21.92 -3.22
CA ASN A 568 -37.61 23.30 -2.74
C ASN A 568 -37.03 23.43 -1.32
N VAL A 569 -37.07 22.38 -0.50
CA VAL A 569 -36.41 22.36 0.82
C VAL A 569 -34.90 22.28 0.64
N VAL A 570 -34.43 21.33 -0.18
CA VAL A 570 -33.01 21.21 -0.55
C VAL A 570 -32.49 22.51 -1.15
N GLN A 571 -33.27 23.08 -2.07
CA GLN A 571 -32.96 24.35 -2.72
C GLN A 571 -32.90 25.52 -1.72
N GLY A 572 -33.82 25.55 -0.74
CA GLY A 572 -33.82 26.53 0.33
C GLY A 572 -32.55 26.46 1.18
N THR A 573 -32.09 25.26 1.53
CA THR A 573 -30.82 25.07 2.25
C THR A 573 -29.62 25.54 1.45
N ILE A 574 -29.53 25.20 0.16
CA ILE A 574 -28.44 25.66 -0.72
C ILE A 574 -28.40 27.19 -0.77
N ASN A 575 -29.55 27.83 -0.98
CA ASN A 575 -29.64 29.29 -1.05
C ASN A 575 -29.24 29.94 0.28
N ALA A 576 -29.69 29.39 1.41
CA ALA A 576 -29.36 29.91 2.73
C ALA A 576 -27.84 29.84 3.02
N ILE A 577 -27.18 28.74 2.62
CA ILE A 577 -25.73 28.57 2.79
C ILE A 577 -24.96 29.53 1.88
N GLU A 578 -25.33 29.67 0.61
CA GLU A 578 -24.70 30.63 -0.31
C GLU A 578 -24.86 32.07 0.19
N THR A 579 -26.06 32.47 0.60
CA THR A 579 -26.31 33.81 1.17
C THR A 579 -25.48 34.07 2.42
N HIS A 580 -25.46 33.13 3.37
CA HIS A 580 -24.64 33.26 4.57
C HIS A 580 -23.16 33.39 4.24
N PHE A 581 -22.66 32.58 3.31
CA PHE A 581 -21.27 32.60 2.92
C PHE A 581 -20.89 33.92 2.22
N GLU A 582 -21.75 34.45 1.36
CA GLU A 582 -21.57 35.76 0.72
C GLU A 582 -21.58 36.91 1.74
N GLU A 583 -22.49 36.87 2.70
CA GLU A 583 -22.58 37.86 3.78
C GLU A 583 -21.35 37.83 4.70
N ALA A 584 -20.85 36.63 5.05
CA ALA A 584 -19.75 36.45 6.00
C ALA A 584 -18.36 36.61 5.37
N PHE A 585 -18.17 36.20 4.11
CA PHE A 585 -16.84 36.10 3.48
C PHE A 585 -16.69 36.94 2.20
N HIS A 586 -17.74 37.67 1.78
CA HIS A 586 -17.74 38.54 0.60
C HIS A 586 -17.30 37.84 -0.70
N THR A 587 -17.61 36.54 -0.80
CA THR A 587 -17.34 35.69 -1.97
C THR A 587 -18.37 34.57 -2.01
N THR A 588 -18.41 33.76 -3.08
CA THR A 588 -19.35 32.63 -3.20
C THR A 588 -18.75 31.34 -2.64
N ALA A 589 -19.61 30.49 -2.08
CA ALA A 589 -19.23 29.14 -1.70
C ALA A 589 -19.04 28.23 -2.93
N GLY A 590 -19.66 28.59 -4.06
CA GLY A 590 -19.56 27.88 -5.33
C GLY A 590 -20.15 26.46 -5.26
N VAL A 591 -21.15 26.27 -4.40
CA VAL A 591 -21.71 24.95 -4.08
C VAL A 591 -22.40 24.37 -5.30
N ARG A 592 -23.15 25.17 -6.06
CA ARG A 592 -23.87 24.69 -7.24
C ARG A 592 -22.92 24.14 -8.32
N ALA A 593 -21.90 24.91 -8.66
CA ALA A 593 -20.90 24.50 -9.64
C ALA A 593 -20.15 23.24 -9.19
N TYR A 594 -19.79 23.18 -7.90
CA TYR A 594 -19.15 22.03 -7.30
C TYR A 594 -20.02 20.76 -7.44
N PHE A 595 -21.29 20.79 -7.02
CA PHE A 595 -22.15 19.60 -7.10
C PHE A 595 -22.57 19.25 -8.53
N HIS A 596 -22.59 20.20 -9.47
CA HIS A 596 -22.70 19.88 -10.89
C HIS A 596 -21.51 19.00 -11.34
N GLU A 597 -20.28 19.40 -11.03
CA GLU A 597 -19.06 18.64 -11.37
C GLU A 597 -19.02 17.25 -10.70
N GLU A 598 -19.54 17.14 -9.46
CA GLU A 598 -19.65 15.85 -8.77
C GLU A 598 -20.68 14.92 -9.38
N LEU A 599 -21.87 15.42 -9.68
CA LEU A 599 -23.02 14.61 -10.06
C LEU A 599 -23.10 14.36 -11.57
N GLU A 600 -22.54 15.23 -12.41
CA GLU A 600 -22.58 15.09 -13.88
C GLU A 600 -22.04 13.72 -14.33
N PRO A 601 -20.86 13.25 -13.88
CA PRO A 601 -20.33 11.95 -14.31
C PRO A 601 -21.19 10.78 -13.82
N LEU A 602 -21.79 10.89 -12.64
CA LEU A 602 -22.73 9.90 -12.10
C LEU A 602 -24.01 9.86 -12.96
N GLN A 603 -24.48 11.02 -13.40
CA GLN A 603 -25.64 11.13 -14.29
C GLN A 603 -25.34 10.55 -15.67
N GLN A 604 -24.19 10.86 -16.27
CA GLN A 604 -23.74 10.33 -17.56
C GLN A 604 -23.63 8.79 -17.55
N ASN A 605 -23.20 8.23 -16.42
CA ASN A 605 -23.09 6.77 -16.23
C ASN A 605 -24.40 6.12 -15.78
N GLY A 606 -25.50 6.87 -15.63
CA GLY A 606 -26.82 6.34 -15.24
C GLY A 606 -26.98 6.03 -13.76
N VAL A 607 -25.99 6.36 -12.91
CA VAL A 607 -26.03 6.21 -11.46
C VAL A 607 -27.04 7.17 -10.83
N VAL A 608 -27.09 8.41 -11.34
CA VAL A 608 -28.02 9.46 -10.91
C VAL A 608 -29.00 9.74 -12.05
N THR A 609 -30.29 9.87 -11.72
CA THR A 609 -31.31 10.14 -12.75
C THR A 609 -31.16 11.56 -13.32
N SER A 610 -31.59 11.78 -14.56
CA SER A 610 -31.66 13.13 -15.16
C SER A 610 -32.80 14.00 -14.59
N SER A 611 -33.36 13.59 -13.46
CA SER A 611 -34.49 14.21 -12.76
C SER A 611 -34.17 14.32 -11.27
N GLY A 612 -35.11 14.80 -10.45
CA GLY A 612 -34.89 14.84 -9.00
C GLY A 612 -33.80 15.84 -8.62
N VAL A 613 -32.87 15.42 -7.76
CA VAL A 613 -31.84 16.31 -7.19
C VAL A 613 -30.89 16.90 -8.23
N TRP A 614 -30.65 16.19 -9.34
CA TRP A 614 -29.80 16.65 -10.44
C TRP A 614 -30.27 17.99 -11.02
N LEU A 615 -31.58 18.22 -11.07
CA LEU A 615 -32.18 19.46 -11.60
C LEU A 615 -31.79 20.72 -10.82
N LEU A 616 -31.35 20.57 -9.56
CA LEU A 616 -30.90 21.71 -8.75
C LEU A 616 -29.51 22.23 -9.15
N PHE A 617 -28.78 21.43 -9.93
CA PHE A 617 -27.39 21.68 -10.29
C PHE A 617 -27.15 21.78 -11.80
N SER A 618 -28.08 21.27 -12.63
CA SER A 618 -27.97 21.24 -14.09
C SER A 618 -28.31 22.55 -14.83
N GLU A 619 -28.81 23.56 -14.11
CA GLU A 619 -29.28 24.84 -14.68
C GLU A 619 -28.25 25.97 -14.55
#